data_AF-A0A6I3APD0-F1
#
_entry.id   AF-A0A6I3APD0-F1
#
_cell.length_a   1.000
_cell.length_b   1.000
_cell.length_c   1.000
_cell.angle_alpha   90.00
_cell.angle_beta   90.00
_cell.angle_gamma   90.00
#
_symmetry.space_group_name_H-M   'P 1'
#
loop_
_entity.id
_entity.type
_entity.pdbx_description
1 polymer ?
#
loop_
_entity_poly.entity_id
_entity_poly.type
_entity_poly.pdbx_seq_one_letter_code
_entity_poly.pdbx_strand_id
1 'polypeptide(L)'
;MAFVRGEANSLGWRNLEIAPDEPHCGQSFPTQSQPLLIIHHLSDLHVCDAQSPARPEYLDRHADPDSPIREQVGTIGTYRAHSMLSPHVVESMVQSLNTITHGPLSSHPIAGAVITGDTTDNAQ
;
A
#
# COMPACT_ATOMS: atom_id res chain seq x y z
N MET A 1 7.79 1.81 13.74
CA MET A 1 8.74 2.87 13.40
C MET A 1 8.09 3.79 12.39
N ALA A 2 8.06 5.10 12.62
CA ALA A 2 7.48 6.07 11.69
C ALA A 2 8.57 6.74 10.83
N PHE A 3 8.18 7.26 9.67
CA PHE A 3 9.06 8.07 8.82
C PHE A 3 8.53 9.50 8.73
N VAL A 4 9.41 10.47 8.93
CA VAL A 4 9.12 11.90 8.76
C VAL A 4 9.99 12.49 7.66
N ARG A 5 9.55 13.62 7.09
CA ARG A 5 10.39 14.38 6.16
C ARG A 5 11.43 15.14 6.98
N GLY A 6 12.70 14.88 6.71
CA GLY A 6 13.80 15.65 7.25
C GLY A 6 13.86 17.08 6.72
N GLU A 7 14.92 17.77 7.13
CA GLU A 7 15.22 19.12 6.64
C GLU A 7 15.59 19.11 5.15
N ALA A 8 15.23 20.20 4.46
CA ALA A 8 15.55 20.33 3.05
C ALA A 8 17.02 20.71 2.87
N ASN A 9 17.71 20.03 1.94
CA ASN A 9 19.03 20.47 1.52
C ASN A 9 18.94 21.72 0.62
N SER A 10 20.08 22.23 0.17
CA SER A 10 20.18 23.42 -0.68
C SER A 10 19.45 23.31 -2.03
N LEU A 11 19.10 22.10 -2.47
CA LEU A 11 18.36 21.81 -3.70
C LEU A 11 16.87 21.52 -3.44
N GLY A 12 16.39 21.66 -2.19
CA GLY A 12 15.01 21.38 -1.81
C GLY A 12 14.70 19.90 -1.56
N TRP A 13 15.69 19.01 -1.67
CA TRP A 13 15.50 17.59 -1.38
C TRP A 13 15.43 17.34 0.13
N ARG A 14 14.51 16.46 0.56
CA ARG A 14 14.33 16.05 1.96
C ARG A 14 14.51 14.54 2.07
N ASN A 15 15.44 14.09 2.92
CA ASN A 15 15.55 12.68 3.25
C ASN A 15 14.38 12.23 4.13
N LEU A 16 14.06 10.94 4.08
CA LEU A 16 13.21 10.34 5.09
C LEU A 16 14.05 10.07 6.34
N GLU A 17 13.57 10.55 7.48
CA GLU A 17 14.18 10.33 8.77
C GLU A 17 13.30 9.42 9.61
N ILE A 18 13.93 8.61 10.45
CA ILE A 18 13.22 7.73 11.38
C ILE A 18 12.72 8.57 12.55
N ALA A 19 11.44 8.43 12.87
CA ALA A 19 10.81 9.04 14.03
C ALA A 19 10.22 7.96 14.96
N PRO A 20 10.01 8.29 16.25
CA PRO A 20 9.18 7.48 17.13
C PRO A 20 7.81 7.24 16.50
N ASP A 21 7.22 6.07 16.79
CA ASP A 21 5.85 5.79 16.38
C ASP A 21 4.86 6.77 16.99
N GLU A 22 3.77 7.01 16.27
CA GLU A 22 2.66 7.77 16.82
C GLU A 22 2.11 7.05 18.06
N PRO A 23 1.79 7.78 19.14
CA PRO A 23 1.18 7.17 20.30
C PRO A 23 -0.16 6.55 19.91
N HIS A 24 -0.50 5.43 20.56
CA HIS A 24 -1.81 4.82 20.39
C HIS A 24 -2.93 5.84 20.60
N CYS A 25 -3.82 5.96 19.61
CA CYS A 25 -5.01 6.78 19.71
C CYS A 25 -6.21 5.90 20.09
N GLY A 26 -6.82 6.17 21.24
CA GLY A 26 -8.01 5.46 21.71
C GLY A 26 -7.87 4.92 23.13
N GLN A 27 -8.72 3.95 23.48
CA GLN A 27 -8.73 3.33 24.80
C GLN A 27 -7.51 2.44 25.02
N SER A 28 -6.95 2.47 26.22
CA SER A 28 -5.91 1.52 26.62
C SER A 28 -6.44 0.09 26.64
N PHE A 29 -5.56 -0.87 26.37
CA PHE A 29 -5.92 -2.27 26.53
C PHE A 29 -6.22 -2.56 28.03
N PRO A 30 -7.32 -3.25 28.36
CA PRO A 30 -7.66 -3.52 29.76
C PRO A 30 -6.57 -4.34 30.45
N THR A 31 -6.32 -4.04 31.72
CA THR A 31 -5.32 -4.76 32.54
C THR A 31 -5.68 -6.24 32.75
N GLN A 32 -6.96 -6.58 32.65
CA GLN A 32 -7.47 -7.95 32.74
C GLN A 32 -8.36 -8.24 31.54
N SER A 33 -7.74 -8.64 30.44
CA SER A 33 -8.43 -9.08 29.22
C SER A 33 -7.55 -10.05 28.43
N GLN A 34 -8.19 -11.00 27.75
CA GLN A 34 -7.53 -11.92 26.82
C GLN A 34 -8.11 -11.68 25.41
N PRO A 35 -7.28 -11.25 24.44
CA PRO A 35 -7.73 -11.13 23.06
C PRO A 35 -8.07 -12.52 22.51
N LEU A 36 -9.19 -12.62 21.77
CA LEU A 36 -9.60 -13.89 21.13
C LEU A 36 -8.74 -14.22 19.91
N LEU A 37 -8.38 -13.19 19.14
CA LEU A 37 -7.64 -13.32 17.89
C LEU A 37 -6.93 -12.00 17.58
N ILE A 38 -5.70 -12.09 17.08
CA ILE A 38 -4.98 -10.95 16.52
C ILE A 38 -4.42 -11.37 15.17
N ILE A 39 -4.70 -10.58 14.15
CA ILE A 39 -4.33 -10.88 12.77
C ILE A 39 -3.76 -9.65 12.09
N HIS A 40 -2.88 -9.88 11.13
CA HIS A 40 -2.60 -8.91 10.08
C HIS A 40 -3.77 -8.90 9.09
N HIS A 41 -4.30 -7.73 8.75
CA HIS A 41 -5.35 -7.59 7.75
C HIS A 41 -4.83 -6.78 6.58
N LEU A 42 -4.85 -7.36 5.38
CA LEU A 42 -4.38 -6.75 4.15
C LEU A 42 -5.50 -6.72 3.12
N SER A 43 -5.56 -5.64 2.35
CA SER A 43 -6.54 -5.44 1.28
C SER A 43 -5.97 -4.44 0.29
N ASP A 44 -6.54 -4.37 -0.92
CA ASP A 44 -6.30 -3.28 -1.87
C ASP A 44 -4.81 -3.12 -2.20
N LEU A 45 -4.12 -4.26 -2.40
CA LEU A 45 -2.67 -4.25 -2.65
C LEU A 45 -2.32 -3.66 -4.01
N HIS A 46 -3.24 -3.76 -4.98
CA HIS A 46 -3.09 -3.24 -6.35
C HIS A 46 -1.69 -3.50 -6.94
N VAL A 47 -1.23 -4.74 -6.86
CA VAL A 47 0.05 -5.15 -7.43
C VAL A 47 -0.05 -5.02 -8.94
N CYS A 48 0.80 -4.17 -9.51
CA CYS A 48 0.92 -3.94 -10.94
C CYS A 48 1.94 -4.90 -11.55
N ASP A 49 1.48 -5.76 -12.47
CA ASP A 49 2.37 -6.42 -13.41
C ASP A 49 2.75 -5.44 -14.54
N ALA A 50 3.83 -4.70 -14.32
CA ALA A 50 4.33 -3.73 -15.31
C ALA A 50 4.95 -4.38 -16.55
N GLN A 51 5.22 -5.69 -16.53
CA GLN A 51 5.84 -6.41 -17.64
C GLN A 51 4.80 -7.04 -18.58
N SER A 52 3.53 -7.03 -18.21
CA SER A 52 2.46 -7.56 -19.06
C SER A 52 2.37 -6.77 -20.39
N PRO A 53 2.48 -7.45 -21.55
CA PRO A 53 2.33 -6.80 -22.85
C PRO A 53 0.88 -6.42 -23.17
N ALA A 54 -0.09 -6.88 -22.36
CA ALA A 54 -1.52 -6.63 -22.53
C ALA A 54 -2.01 -5.44 -21.67
N ARG A 55 -1.10 -4.60 -21.18
CA ARG A 55 -1.43 -3.48 -20.29
C ARG A 55 -2.27 -2.41 -21.00
N PRO A 56 -3.47 -2.08 -20.49
CA PRO A 56 -4.38 -1.15 -21.13
C PRO A 56 -3.88 0.30 -21.11
N GLU A 57 -2.92 0.64 -20.25
CA GLU A 57 -2.36 2.00 -20.09
C GLU A 57 -1.73 2.56 -21.37
N TYR A 58 -1.27 1.69 -22.27
CA TYR A 58 -0.81 2.13 -23.59
C TYR A 58 -1.95 2.83 -24.39
N LEU A 59 -3.19 2.45 -24.12
CA LEU A 59 -4.39 3.01 -24.71
C LEU A 59 -4.92 4.24 -23.95
N ASP A 60 -4.31 4.66 -22.84
CA ASP A 60 -4.82 5.75 -21.99
C ASP A 60 -4.99 7.05 -22.77
N ARG A 61 -4.00 7.43 -23.58
CA ARG A 61 -4.09 8.59 -24.51
C ARG A 61 -5.23 8.47 -25.52
N HIS A 62 -5.62 7.25 -25.88
CA HIS A 62 -6.73 7.01 -26.79
C HIS A 62 -8.10 7.03 -26.10
N ALA A 63 -8.12 6.98 -24.77
CA ALA A 63 -9.29 7.20 -23.95
C ALA A 63 -9.55 8.70 -23.68
N ASP A 64 -8.65 9.62 -24.05
CA ASP A 64 -8.85 11.07 -23.82
C ASP A 64 -10.09 11.64 -24.54
N PRO A 65 -10.77 12.68 -24.00
CA PRO A 65 -11.97 13.27 -24.59
C PRO A 65 -11.84 13.74 -26.05
N ASP A 66 -10.63 14.12 -26.47
CA ASP A 66 -10.31 14.61 -27.81
C ASP A 66 -9.80 13.50 -28.77
N SER A 67 -9.69 12.26 -28.29
CA SER A 67 -9.31 11.12 -29.11
C SER A 67 -10.44 10.74 -30.09
N PRO A 68 -10.15 10.59 -31.40
CA PRO A 68 -11.16 10.22 -32.39
C PRO A 68 -11.66 8.78 -32.26
N ILE A 69 -10.99 7.95 -31.44
CA ILE A 69 -11.36 6.55 -31.18
C ILE A 69 -11.83 6.30 -29.74
N ARG A 70 -12.12 7.36 -28.98
CA ARG A 70 -12.53 7.27 -27.57
C ARG A 70 -13.72 6.34 -27.37
N GLU A 71 -14.73 6.39 -28.24
CA GLU A 71 -15.93 5.56 -28.11
C GLU A 71 -15.63 4.06 -28.24
N GLN A 72 -14.62 3.67 -29.02
CA GLN A 72 -14.22 2.28 -29.19
C GLN A 72 -13.31 1.79 -28.05
N VAL A 73 -12.47 2.67 -27.52
CA VAL A 73 -11.53 2.35 -26.43
C VAL A 73 -12.23 2.33 -25.07
N GLY A 74 -13.19 3.23 -24.85
CA GLY A 74 -13.88 3.40 -23.58
C GLY A 74 -13.01 4.11 -22.53
N THR A 75 -13.30 3.84 -21.26
CA THR A 75 -12.51 4.35 -20.13
C THR A 75 -11.41 3.36 -19.80
N ILE A 76 -10.17 3.86 -19.73
CA ILE A 76 -9.00 3.11 -19.30
C ILE A 76 -8.60 3.60 -17.90
N GLY A 77 -8.13 2.69 -17.05
CA GLY A 77 -7.62 3.02 -15.72
C GLY A 77 -6.40 3.94 -15.80
N THR A 78 -6.25 4.82 -14.81
CA THR A 78 -5.14 5.79 -14.80
C THR A 78 -3.83 5.13 -14.35
N TYR A 79 -2.76 5.30 -15.14
CA TYR A 79 -1.41 4.90 -14.75
C TYR A 79 -0.65 6.02 -14.05
N ARG A 80 0.10 5.68 -13.00
CA ARG A 80 1.12 6.59 -12.45
C ARG A 80 2.49 6.00 -12.70
N ALA A 81 3.47 6.87 -12.96
CA ALA A 81 4.85 6.42 -13.21
C ALA A 81 5.41 5.55 -12.06
N HIS A 82 4.96 5.74 -10.82
CA HIS A 82 5.38 4.92 -9.68
C HIS A 82 4.62 3.59 -9.54
N SER A 83 3.54 3.35 -10.27
CA SER A 83 2.75 2.11 -10.17
C SER A 83 3.59 0.86 -10.49
N MET A 84 4.60 0.99 -11.37
CA MET A 84 5.57 -0.09 -11.64
C MET A 84 6.39 -0.52 -10.41
N LEU A 85 6.47 0.32 -9.38
CA LEU A 85 7.21 0.01 -8.15
C LEU A 85 6.33 -0.73 -7.12
N SER A 86 5.04 -0.93 -7.39
CA SER A 86 4.13 -1.60 -6.45
C SER A 86 4.62 -2.98 -5.97
N PRO A 87 5.28 -3.84 -6.78
CA PRO A 87 5.82 -5.10 -6.24
C PRO A 87 6.86 -4.88 -5.13
N HIS A 88 7.73 -3.88 -5.27
CA HIS A 88 8.75 -3.53 -4.27
C HIS A 88 8.12 -2.94 -3.00
N VAL A 89 7.03 -2.19 -3.15
CA VAL A 89 6.26 -1.65 -2.01
C VAL A 89 5.59 -2.80 -1.24
N VAL A 90 4.93 -3.72 -1.95
CA VAL A 90 4.29 -4.88 -1.33
C VAL A 90 5.32 -5.80 -0.67
N GLU A 91 6.47 -6.04 -1.30
CA GLU A 91 7.58 -6.76 -0.69
C GLU A 91 8.04 -6.09 0.60
N SER A 92 8.32 -4.79 0.56
CA SER A 92 8.78 -4.03 1.74
C SER A 92 7.74 -4.05 2.87
N MET A 93 6.44 -3.98 2.52
CA MET A 93 5.34 -4.11 3.46
C MET A 93 5.32 -5.50 4.10
N VAL A 94 5.43 -6.57 3.32
CA VAL A 94 5.46 -7.96 3.84
C VAL A 94 6.67 -8.17 4.75
N GLN A 95 7.85 -7.70 4.35
CA GLN A 95 9.05 -7.75 5.19
C GLN A 95 8.84 -7.01 6.52
N SER A 96 8.21 -5.83 6.48
CA SER A 96 7.89 -5.05 7.68
C SER A 96 6.88 -5.77 8.57
N LEU A 97 5.80 -6.32 8.01
CA LEU A 97 4.79 -7.08 8.75
C LEU A 97 5.38 -8.32 9.43
N ASN A 98 6.35 -8.99 8.79
CA ASN A 98 7.05 -10.14 9.39
C ASN A 98 7.86 -9.76 10.64
N THR A 99 8.23 -8.49 10.82
CA THR A 99 8.86 -8.02 12.07
C THR A 99 7.84 -7.86 13.21
N ILE A 100 6.55 -7.74 12.89
CA ILE A 100 5.46 -7.54 13.84
C ILE A 100 4.88 -8.90 14.23
N THR A 101 5.41 -9.45 15.32
CA THR A 101 5.02 -10.77 15.83
C THR A 101 3.99 -10.70 16.97
N HIS A 102 3.78 -9.53 17.56
CA HIS A 102 2.86 -9.30 18.66
C HIS A 102 1.99 -8.06 18.40
N GLY A 103 0.75 -8.10 18.87
CA GLY A 103 -0.16 -6.96 18.79
C GLY A 103 0.34 -5.79 19.66
N PRO A 104 0.32 -4.54 19.15
CA PRO A 104 0.94 -3.39 19.83
C PRO A 104 0.25 -3.00 21.15
N LEU A 105 -1.01 -3.40 21.37
CA LEU A 105 -1.79 -3.05 22.56
C LEU A 105 -1.85 -4.16 23.61
N SER A 106 -2.11 -5.39 23.17
CA SER A 106 -2.27 -6.53 24.07
C SER A 106 -0.95 -7.27 24.30
N SER A 107 0.09 -7.03 23.49
CA SER A 107 1.35 -7.80 23.48
C SER A 107 1.16 -9.31 23.29
N HIS A 108 0.01 -9.76 22.79
CA HIS A 108 -0.22 -11.18 22.46
C HIS A 108 0.25 -11.50 21.03
N PRO A 109 0.62 -12.76 20.74
CA PRO A 109 1.11 -13.15 19.43
C PRO A 109 0.08 -12.92 18.30
N ILE A 110 0.58 -12.55 17.12
CA ILE A 110 -0.20 -12.55 15.88
C ILE A 110 -0.47 -14.01 15.48
N ALA A 111 -1.75 -14.35 15.25
CA ALA A 111 -2.18 -15.71 14.91
C ALA A 111 -2.12 -16.02 13.41
N GLY A 112 -2.09 -14.99 12.56
CA GLY A 112 -2.03 -15.14 11.11
C GLY A 112 -2.31 -13.85 10.36
N ALA A 113 -2.46 -13.98 9.04
CA ALA A 113 -2.82 -12.89 8.15
C ALA A 113 -4.10 -13.24 7.37
N VAL A 114 -4.94 -12.23 7.14
CA VAL A 114 -6.12 -12.31 6.27
C VAL A 114 -5.94 -11.31 5.14
N ILE A 115 -6.19 -11.75 3.91
CA ILE A 115 -6.16 -10.91 2.71
C ILE A 115 -7.55 -10.90 2.10
N THR A 116 -8.19 -9.73 2.00
CA THR A 116 -9.59 -9.60 1.55
C THR A 116 -9.77 -9.34 0.06
N GLY A 117 -8.68 -9.20 -0.69
CA GLY A 117 -8.72 -9.08 -2.16
C GLY A 117 -8.29 -7.71 -2.66
N ASP A 118 -8.77 -7.37 -3.85
CA ASP A 118 -8.33 -6.23 -4.67
C ASP A 118 -6.80 -6.14 -4.80
N THR A 119 -6.20 -7.31 -5.08
CA THR A 119 -4.74 -7.47 -5.12
C THR A 119 -4.12 -7.10 -6.44
N THR A 120 -4.90 -7.00 -7.51
CA THR A 120 -4.40 -6.73 -8.87
C THR A 120 -4.84 -5.36 -9.33
N ASP A 121 -3.90 -4.61 -9.90
CA ASP A 121 -4.09 -3.25 -10.42
C ASP A 121 -5.22 -3.12 -11.48
N ASN A 122 -5.23 -4.00 -12.49
CA ASN A 122 -6.06 -3.81 -13.70
C ASN A 122 -7.12 -4.90 -13.94
N ALA A 123 -7.60 -5.57 -12.89
CA ALA A 123 -8.70 -6.53 -13.00
C ALA A 123 -10.04 -5.94 -12.50
N GLN A 124 -10.20 -4.61 -12.57
CA GLN A 124 -11.42 -3.90 -12.20
C GLN A 124 -12.39 -3.73 -13.38
#